data_AF-A0A1F9TGD1-F1
#
_entry.id   AF-A0A1F9TGD1-F1
#
_cell.length_a   1.000
_cell.length_b   1.000
_cell.length_c   1.000
_cell.angle_alpha   90.00
_cell.angle_beta   90.00
_cell.angle_gamma   90.00
#
_symmetry.space_group_name_H-M   'P 1'
#
loop_
_entity.id
_entity.type
_entity.pdbx_description
1 polymer ?
#
loop_
_entity_poly.entity_id
_entity_poly.type
_entity_poly.pdbx_seq_one_letter_code
_entity_poly.pdbx_strand_id
1 'polypeptide(L)'
;MDIKPCQPYNSRVDGRALLRLPLGPSAFKIYYVSIPGRDNPGRCDWAHSQLKKPDFEAALAKLAPEGVGFVTAFPHITKIFRFAPSGETILHVKAYKTPGLEPLDLGRPDGYLEFACYAEAELARDEYARWASAATVEDYLAWFSPFAGGGIADHTKLAGWARGA
;
A
#
# COMPACT_ATOMS: atom_id res chain seq x y z
N MET A 1 -21.78 -18.20 -4.06
CA MET A 1 -20.79 -17.11 -4.01
C MET A 1 -21.39 -15.92 -4.75
N ASP A 2 -21.61 -14.79 -4.07
CA ASP A 2 -22.04 -13.56 -4.74
C ASP A 2 -20.81 -12.80 -5.26
N ILE A 3 -20.64 -12.72 -6.57
CA ILE A 3 -19.47 -12.08 -7.22
C ILE A 3 -19.90 -10.74 -7.80
N LYS A 4 -19.46 -9.66 -7.16
CA LYS A 4 -19.72 -8.30 -7.62
C LYS A 4 -18.91 -7.97 -8.89
N PRO A 5 -19.45 -7.13 -9.79
CA PRO A 5 -18.67 -6.58 -10.90
C PRO A 5 -17.39 -5.89 -10.39
N CYS A 6 -16.26 -6.21 -11.01
CA CYS A 6 -14.98 -5.59 -10.75
C CYS A 6 -14.65 -4.63 -11.89
N GLN A 7 -13.96 -3.52 -11.64
CA GLN A 7 -13.46 -2.66 -12.72
C GLN A 7 -12.00 -3.02 -13.06
N PRO A 8 -11.53 -2.69 -14.29
CA PRO A 8 -10.16 -2.93 -14.71
C PRO A 8 -9.13 -2.37 -13.73
N TYR A 9 -8.06 -3.12 -13.48
CA TYR A 9 -6.99 -2.70 -12.57
C TYR A 9 -5.71 -2.51 -13.36
N ASN A 10 -5.16 -1.30 -13.31
CA ASN A 10 -3.84 -0.98 -13.84
C ASN A 10 -3.20 0.03 -12.90
N SER A 11 -2.25 -0.43 -12.09
CA SER A 11 -1.58 0.40 -11.09
C SER A 11 -0.27 1.00 -11.62
N ARG A 12 0.16 2.12 -11.03
CA ARG A 12 1.45 2.76 -11.29
C ARG A 12 2.02 3.36 -10.00
N VAL A 13 3.33 3.28 -9.81
CA VAL A 13 4.05 4.02 -8.76
C VAL A 13 4.44 5.41 -9.30
N ASP A 14 3.84 6.47 -8.76
CA ASP A 14 4.05 7.86 -9.22
C ASP A 14 5.18 8.58 -8.50
N GLY A 15 5.77 7.95 -7.49
CA GLY A 15 6.80 8.58 -6.69
C GLY A 15 7.16 7.75 -5.47
N ARG A 16 8.32 8.07 -4.92
CA ARG A 16 8.88 7.41 -3.75
C ARG A 16 9.45 8.48 -2.83
N ALA A 17 9.31 8.28 -1.53
CA ALA A 17 9.93 9.13 -0.52
C ALA A 17 10.39 8.27 0.67
N LEU A 18 11.40 8.73 1.40
CA LEU A 18 11.80 8.14 2.68
C LEU A 18 11.42 9.11 3.78
N LEU A 19 10.50 8.70 4.65
CA LEU A 19 10.12 9.45 5.84
C LEU A 19 10.91 8.90 7.04
N ARG A 20 11.72 9.74 7.68
CA ARG A 20 12.34 9.46 8.98
C ARG A 20 11.63 10.31 10.03
N LEU A 21 11.11 9.67 11.08
CA LEU A 21 10.42 10.39 12.14
C LEU A 21 11.41 10.97 13.15
N PRO A 22 11.19 12.18 13.67
CA PRO A 22 12.19 12.91 14.45
C PRO A 22 12.45 12.38 15.87
N LEU A 23 11.59 11.50 16.41
CA LEU A 23 11.60 11.11 17.83
C LEU A 23 11.86 9.62 18.08
N GLY A 24 12.58 8.93 17.20
CA GLY A 24 12.94 7.53 17.46
C GLY A 24 13.45 6.79 16.23
N PRO A 25 13.62 5.46 16.31
CA PRO A 25 14.16 4.65 15.22
C PRO A 25 13.15 4.41 14.08
N SER A 26 12.04 5.14 14.03
CA SER A 26 10.95 4.89 13.10
C SER A 26 11.20 5.50 11.73
N ALA A 27 11.11 4.69 10.68
CA ALA A 27 11.36 5.10 9.31
C ALA A 27 10.51 4.30 8.32
N PHE A 28 9.92 5.00 7.35
CA PHE A 28 9.00 4.41 6.38
C PHE A 28 9.32 4.86 4.97
N LYS A 29 9.45 3.89 4.05
CA LYS A 29 9.48 4.14 2.61
C LYS A 29 8.06 4.34 2.11
N ILE A 30 7.77 5.46 1.46
CA ILE A 30 6.45 5.77 0.92
C ILE A 30 6.45 5.47 -0.58
N TYR A 31 5.48 4.68 -1.01
CA TYR A 31 5.13 4.45 -2.40
C TYR A 31 3.82 5.16 -2.71
N TYR A 32 3.87 6.19 -3.55
CA TYR A 32 2.67 6.81 -4.08
C TYR A 32 2.15 5.98 -5.24
N VAL A 33 0.96 5.41 -5.09
CA VAL A 33 0.39 4.49 -6.07
C VAL A 33 -0.90 5.07 -6.64
N SER A 34 -1.04 5.02 -7.97
CA SER A 34 -2.25 5.38 -8.69
C SER A 34 -2.84 4.20 -9.44
N ILE A 35 -4.14 4.27 -9.72
CA ILE A 35 -4.89 3.37 -10.59
C ILE A 35 -5.61 4.25 -11.63
N PRO A 36 -4.91 4.71 -12.68
CA PRO A 36 -5.51 5.53 -13.73
C PRO A 36 -6.64 4.81 -14.49
N GLY A 37 -7.50 5.59 -15.14
CA GLY A 37 -8.61 5.07 -15.97
C GLY A 37 -9.85 4.61 -15.19
N ARG A 38 -9.94 4.91 -13.89
CA ARG A 38 -11.12 4.67 -13.05
C ARG A 38 -12.12 5.82 -13.16
N ASP A 39 -13.41 5.54 -12.95
CA ASP A 39 -14.51 6.52 -13.10
C ASP A 39 -14.36 7.75 -12.18
N ASN A 40 -13.70 7.59 -11.03
CA ASN A 40 -13.39 8.69 -10.12
C ASN A 40 -11.87 8.88 -9.99
N PRO A 41 -11.24 9.58 -10.96
CA PRO A 41 -9.79 9.70 -11.01
C PRO A 41 -9.22 10.44 -9.80
N GLY A 42 -9.93 11.40 -9.21
CA GLY A 42 -9.47 12.12 -8.01
C GLY A 42 -9.30 11.22 -6.77
N ARG A 43 -9.98 10.06 -6.73
CA ARG A 43 -9.82 9.07 -5.67
C ARG A 43 -8.73 8.04 -5.96
N CYS A 44 -8.41 7.81 -7.23
CA CYS A 44 -7.58 6.68 -7.63
C CYS A 44 -6.24 7.11 -8.24
N ASP A 45 -6.08 8.37 -8.64
CA ASP A 45 -4.90 8.88 -9.32
C ASP A 45 -4.38 10.17 -8.66
N TRP A 46 -3.12 10.15 -8.22
CA TRP A 46 -2.45 11.28 -7.59
C TRP A 46 -2.36 12.51 -8.49
N ALA A 47 -2.32 12.34 -9.82
CA ALA A 47 -2.34 13.46 -10.76
C ALA A 47 -3.65 14.24 -10.72
N HIS A 48 -4.74 13.59 -10.32
CA HIS A 48 -6.08 14.17 -10.22
C HIS A 48 -6.53 14.41 -8.76
N SER A 49 -5.73 13.98 -7.79
CA SER A 49 -6.01 14.13 -6.36
C SER A 49 -5.94 15.60 -5.91
N GLN A 50 -6.89 15.99 -5.06
CA GLN A 50 -6.84 17.27 -4.36
C GLN A 50 -5.76 17.27 -3.26
N LEU A 51 -5.57 16.14 -2.57
CA LEU A 51 -4.50 15.96 -1.59
C LEU A 51 -3.14 15.90 -2.31
N LYS A 52 -2.14 16.64 -1.81
CA LYS A 52 -0.78 16.64 -2.35
C LYS A 52 0.14 15.78 -1.49
N LYS A 53 1.17 15.23 -2.14
CA LYS A 53 2.16 14.33 -1.52
C LYS A 53 2.85 14.97 -0.29
N PRO A 54 3.30 16.24 -0.33
CA PRO A 54 3.89 16.87 0.85
C PRO A 54 2.91 17.01 2.03
N ASP A 55 1.63 17.31 1.75
CA ASP A 55 0.61 17.42 2.80
C ASP A 55 0.35 16.05 3.47
N PHE A 56 0.35 14.99 2.65
CA PHE A 56 0.27 13.62 3.13
C PHE A 56 1.49 13.24 3.99
N GLU A 57 2.71 13.57 3.57
CA GLU A 57 3.93 13.32 4.35
C GLU A 57 3.90 14.03 5.71
N ALA A 58 3.44 15.29 5.74
CA ALA A 58 3.28 16.04 6.97
C ALA A 58 2.23 15.40 7.90
N ALA A 59 1.09 14.96 7.35
CA ALA A 59 0.06 14.27 8.11
C ALA A 59 0.57 12.93 8.66
N LEU A 60 1.31 12.16 7.86
CA LEU A 60 1.91 10.89 8.27
C LEU A 60 2.98 11.08 9.35
N ALA A 61 3.80 12.13 9.22
CA ALA A 61 4.76 12.51 10.25
C ALA A 61 4.07 12.84 11.58
N LYS A 62 2.93 13.53 11.53
CA LYS A 62 2.10 13.85 12.70
C LYS A 62 1.41 12.61 13.30
N LEU A 63 0.99 11.65 12.47
CA LEU A 63 0.47 10.35 12.93
C LEU A 63 1.55 9.58 13.73
N ALA A 64 2.83 9.79 13.39
CA ALA A 64 3.99 9.20 14.03
C ALA A 64 3.90 7.66 14.17
N PRO A 65 3.70 6.91 13.06
CA PRO A 65 3.68 5.46 13.11
C PRO A 65 5.00 4.92 13.66
N GLU A 66 4.93 3.92 14.53
CA GLU A 66 6.11 3.32 15.13
C GLU A 66 6.62 2.13 14.32
N GLY A 67 7.94 2.10 14.10
CA GLY A 67 8.67 0.96 13.52
C GLY A 67 9.35 1.26 12.19
N VAL A 68 9.82 0.20 11.55
CA VAL A 68 10.47 0.26 10.23
C VAL A 68 9.62 -0.49 9.22
N GLY A 69 9.46 0.09 8.03
CA GLY A 69 8.79 -0.58 6.93
C GLY A 69 8.47 0.34 5.76
N PHE A 70 7.28 0.20 5.21
CA PHE A 70 6.86 0.93 4.03
C PHE A 70 5.36 1.26 4.04
N VAL A 71 4.98 2.19 3.19
CA VAL A 71 3.62 2.71 3.06
C VAL A 71 3.22 2.64 1.60
N THR A 72 2.04 2.08 1.34
CA THR A 72 1.38 2.22 0.04
C THR A 72 0.31 3.30 0.17
N ALA A 73 0.51 4.40 -0.54
CA ALA A 73 -0.38 5.56 -0.48
C ALA A 73 -1.11 5.71 -1.81
N PHE A 74 -2.36 5.25 -1.88
CA PHE A 74 -3.30 5.66 -2.91
C PHE A 74 -4.00 6.94 -2.47
N PRO A 75 -4.63 7.73 -3.36
CA PRO A 75 -5.33 8.94 -2.93
C PRO A 75 -6.54 8.69 -2.01
N HIS A 76 -7.11 7.49 -1.99
CA HIS A 76 -8.28 7.14 -1.17
C HIS A 76 -7.99 6.20 0.00
N ILE A 77 -6.94 5.38 -0.08
CA ILE A 77 -6.54 4.45 0.98
C ILE A 77 -5.02 4.42 1.13
N THR A 78 -4.57 4.42 2.38
CA THR A 78 -3.18 4.23 2.76
C THR A 78 -3.06 2.95 3.56
N LYS A 79 -2.09 2.09 3.24
CA LYS A 79 -1.67 0.99 4.12
C LYS A 79 -0.25 1.21 4.60
N ILE A 80 -0.07 1.08 5.91
CA ILE A 80 1.23 1.13 6.57
C ILE A 80 1.62 -0.29 6.91
N PHE A 81 2.73 -0.74 6.33
CA PHE A 81 3.34 -2.03 6.60
C PHE A 81 4.57 -1.82 7.47
N ARG A 82 4.70 -2.60 8.54
CA ARG A 82 5.90 -2.59 9.39
C ARG A 82 6.36 -4.00 9.71
N PHE A 83 7.67 -4.19 9.83
CA PHE A 83 8.19 -5.42 10.42
C PHE A 83 7.81 -5.45 11.90
N ALA A 84 7.28 -6.58 12.35
CA ALA A 84 6.69 -6.69 13.67
C ALA A 84 7.78 -6.64 14.76
N PRO A 85 7.68 -5.76 15.77
CA PRO A 85 8.61 -5.77 16.90
C PRO A 85 8.58 -7.07 17.71
N SER A 86 7.46 -7.79 17.68
CA SER A 86 7.30 -9.09 18.33
C SER A 86 7.93 -10.25 17.54
N GLY A 87 8.38 -10.01 16.31
CA GLY A 87 8.98 -11.01 15.43
C GLY A 87 9.33 -10.40 14.09
N GLU A 88 10.62 -10.11 13.85
CA GLU A 88 11.10 -9.37 12.67
C GLU A 88 10.85 -10.08 11.34
N THR A 89 10.41 -11.35 11.38
CA THR A 89 9.98 -12.16 10.25
C THR A 89 8.46 -12.11 10.04
N ILE A 90 7.79 -11.06 10.48
CA ILE A 90 6.34 -10.88 10.33
C ILE A 90 6.08 -9.46 9.85
N LEU A 91 5.21 -9.33 8.85
CA LEU A 91 4.76 -8.03 8.34
C LEU A 91 3.38 -7.70 8.93
N HIS A 92 3.32 -6.68 9.77
CA HIS A 92 2.06 -6.10 10.22
C HIS A 92 1.54 -5.09 9.20
N VAL A 93 0.21 -5.00 9.06
CA VAL A 93 -0.44 -4.00 8.21
C VAL A 93 -1.57 -3.29 8.97
N LYS A 94 -1.65 -1.97 8.81
CA LYS A 94 -2.82 -1.15 9.19
C LYS A 94 -3.26 -0.34 7.98
N ALA A 95 -4.56 -0.12 7.85
CA ALA A 95 -5.13 0.72 6.81
C ALA A 95 -5.76 2.00 7.36
N TYR A 96 -5.74 3.02 6.52
CA TYR A 96 -6.22 4.35 6.81
C TYR A 96 -6.91 4.93 5.57
N LYS A 97 -7.85 5.84 5.78
CA LYS A 97 -8.26 6.78 4.73
C LYS A 97 -7.10 7.73 4.48
N THR A 98 -6.67 7.90 3.23
CA THR A 98 -5.51 8.76 2.92
C THR A 98 -5.74 10.21 3.33
N PRO A 99 -6.90 10.84 3.02
CA PRO A 99 -7.23 12.12 3.61
C PRO A 99 -7.45 11.92 5.11
N GLY A 100 -6.79 12.73 5.94
CA GLY A 100 -6.99 12.71 7.39
C GLY A 100 -6.33 11.56 8.17
N LEU A 101 -5.94 10.47 7.50
CA LEU A 101 -5.35 9.29 8.13
C LEU A 101 -6.23 8.70 9.23
N GLU A 102 -7.56 8.69 9.05
CA GLU A 102 -8.44 7.96 9.98
C GLU A 102 -8.31 6.46 9.76
N PRO A 103 -8.27 5.64 10.83
CA PRO A 103 -8.21 4.19 10.71
C PRO A 103 -9.33 3.63 9.83
N LEU A 104 -8.97 2.64 9.01
CA LEU A 104 -9.90 1.91 8.16
C LEU A 104 -9.87 0.43 8.53
N ASP A 105 -11.06 -0.14 8.74
CA ASP A 105 -11.19 -1.57 9.00
C ASP A 105 -10.94 -2.40 7.71
N LEU A 106 -10.08 -3.40 7.85
CA LEU A 106 -9.76 -4.35 6.80
C LEU A 106 -10.70 -5.58 6.81
N GLY A 107 -11.63 -5.66 7.76
CA GLY A 107 -12.68 -6.67 7.80
C GLY A 107 -13.41 -6.84 6.47
N ARG A 108 -13.56 -8.08 6.02
CA ARG A 108 -14.34 -8.49 4.85
C ARG A 108 -15.39 -9.52 5.29
N PRO A 109 -16.39 -9.82 4.46
CA PRO A 109 -17.37 -10.86 4.76
C PRO A 109 -16.70 -12.19 5.16
N ASP A 110 -17.44 -13.02 5.90
CA ASP A 110 -17.01 -14.36 6.31
C ASP A 110 -15.79 -14.40 7.24
N GLY A 111 -15.48 -13.29 7.91
CA GLY A 111 -14.37 -13.19 8.88
C GLY A 111 -12.99 -13.05 8.23
N TYR A 112 -12.92 -12.81 6.91
CA TYR A 112 -11.67 -12.52 6.23
C TYR A 112 -11.19 -11.10 6.51
N LEU A 113 -9.87 -10.88 6.38
CA LEU A 113 -9.25 -9.57 6.36
C LEU A 113 -8.71 -9.30 4.96
N GLU A 114 -8.93 -8.10 4.45
CA GLU A 114 -8.24 -7.65 3.24
C GLU A 114 -6.76 -7.43 3.56
N PHE A 115 -5.93 -8.31 3.01
CA PHE A 115 -4.49 -8.15 3.04
C PHE A 115 -4.03 -7.03 2.10
N ALA A 116 -4.19 -7.23 0.79
CA ALA A 116 -3.57 -6.38 -0.23
C ALA A 116 -4.35 -6.43 -1.56
N CYS A 117 -4.31 -5.32 -2.31
CA CYS A 117 -4.53 -5.36 -3.76
C CYS A 117 -3.23 -5.76 -4.49
N TYR A 118 -3.28 -5.89 -5.82
CA TYR A 118 -2.14 -6.38 -6.61
C TYR A 118 -0.86 -5.57 -6.41
N ALA A 119 -0.91 -4.23 -6.53
CA ALA A 119 0.27 -3.38 -6.34
C ALA A 119 0.85 -3.49 -4.92
N GLU A 120 -0.02 -3.56 -3.91
CA GLU A 120 0.39 -3.70 -2.52
C GLU A 120 1.09 -5.04 -2.27
N ALA A 121 0.60 -6.12 -2.88
CA ALA A 121 1.19 -7.45 -2.78
C ALA A 121 2.57 -7.52 -3.44
N GLU A 122 2.72 -6.94 -4.63
CA GLU A 122 4.02 -6.86 -5.33
C GLU A 122 5.05 -6.04 -4.55
N LEU A 123 4.64 -4.86 -4.05
CA LEU A 123 5.49 -4.03 -3.20
C LEU A 123 5.86 -4.76 -1.90
N ALA A 124 4.89 -5.42 -1.24
CA ALA A 124 5.14 -6.16 -0.02
C ALA A 124 6.11 -7.34 -0.24
N ARG A 125 5.98 -8.08 -1.35
CA ARG A 125 6.92 -9.14 -1.72
C ARG A 125 8.34 -8.59 -1.82
N ASP A 126 8.52 -7.55 -2.62
CA ASP A 126 9.83 -6.96 -2.91
C ASP A 126 10.48 -6.38 -1.64
N GLU A 127 9.70 -5.64 -0.86
CA GLU A 127 10.12 -5.04 0.40
C GLU A 127 10.50 -6.09 1.43
N TYR A 128 9.72 -7.15 1.53
CA TYR A 128 9.97 -8.20 2.49
C TYR A 128 11.19 -9.06 2.10
N ALA A 129 11.38 -9.32 0.81
CA ALA A 129 12.59 -9.95 0.29
C ALA A 129 13.84 -9.10 0.54
N ARG A 130 13.74 -7.76 0.37
CA ARG A 130 14.84 -6.86 0.70
C ARG A 130 15.15 -6.87 2.19
N TRP A 131 14.14 -6.82 3.05
CA TRP A 131 14.33 -6.92 4.50
C TRP A 131 15.05 -8.20 4.89
N ALA A 132 14.60 -9.34 4.36
CA ALA A 132 15.20 -10.65 4.64
C ALA A 132 16.67 -10.77 4.20
N SER A 133 17.14 -9.94 3.25
CA SER A 133 18.50 -10.00 2.71
C SER A 133 19.39 -8.82 3.12
N ALA A 134 18.84 -7.78 3.74
CA ALA A 134 19.59 -6.63 4.19
C ALA A 134 20.40 -6.97 5.45
N ALA A 135 21.64 -6.47 5.53
CA ALA A 135 22.48 -6.67 6.71
C ALA A 135 22.11 -5.69 7.85
N THR A 136 21.58 -4.52 7.48
CA THR A 136 21.20 -3.45 8.42
C THR A 136 19.88 -2.79 8.01
N VAL A 137 19.26 -2.08 8.94
CA VAL A 137 18.07 -1.26 8.66
C VAL A 137 18.40 -0.18 7.63
N GLU A 138 19.57 0.45 7.72
CA GLU A 138 20.04 1.46 6.77
C GLU A 138 20.16 0.89 5.35
N ASP A 139 20.70 -0.33 5.20
CA ASP A 139 20.78 -1.02 3.90
C ASP A 139 19.39 -1.31 3.31
N TYR A 140 18.42 -1.64 4.17
CA TYR A 140 17.03 -1.82 3.78
C TYR A 140 16.39 -0.50 3.34
N LEU A 141 16.59 0.58 4.09
CA LEU A 141 15.98 1.90 3.85
C LEU A 141 16.59 2.61 2.63
N ALA A 142 17.84 2.33 2.27
CA ALA A 142 18.50 2.87 1.09
C ALA A 142 17.96 2.29 -0.23
N TRP A 143 17.23 1.16 -0.17
CA TRP A 143 16.69 0.48 -1.33
C TRP A 143 15.18 0.64 -1.44
N PHE A 144 14.68 0.80 -2.67
CA PHE A 144 13.25 0.78 -2.98
C PHE A 144 12.92 -0.31 -3.99
N SER A 145 11.72 -0.89 -3.88
CA SER A 145 11.17 -1.84 -4.83
C SER A 145 11.22 -1.27 -6.26
N PRO A 146 11.70 -2.08 -7.22
CA PRO A 146 11.72 -1.71 -8.63
C PRO A 146 10.33 -1.72 -9.27
N PHE A 147 9.30 -2.21 -8.57
CA PHE A 147 7.93 -2.23 -9.08
C PHE A 147 7.51 -0.83 -9.52
N ALA A 148 7.18 -0.71 -10.81
CA ALA A 148 6.77 0.54 -11.43
C ALA A 148 5.24 0.61 -11.63
N GLY A 149 4.57 -0.54 -11.60
CA GLY A 149 3.16 -0.67 -11.92
C GLY A 149 2.83 -2.01 -12.58
N GLY A 150 1.54 -2.27 -12.72
CA GLY A 150 1.05 -3.47 -13.38
C GLY A 150 -0.46 -3.62 -13.25
N GLY A 151 -1.03 -4.42 -14.13
CA GLY A 151 -2.47 -4.61 -14.23
C GLY A 151 -2.92 -6.06 -14.04
N ILE A 152 -4.22 -6.22 -13.83
CA ILE A 152 -4.88 -7.53 -13.83
C ILE A 152 -5.38 -7.77 -15.26
N ALA A 153 -4.81 -8.79 -15.93
CA ALA A 153 -5.10 -9.09 -17.34
C ALA A 153 -6.60 -9.36 -17.61
N ASP A 154 -7.25 -10.10 -16.71
CA ASP A 154 -8.69 -10.34 -16.74
C ASP A 154 -9.27 -10.14 -15.35
N HIS A 155 -10.01 -9.04 -15.16
CA HIS A 155 -10.65 -8.68 -13.89
C HIS A 155 -12.00 -9.38 -13.68
N THR A 156 -12.45 -10.19 -14.65
CA THR A 156 -13.71 -10.92 -14.63
C THR A 156 -13.54 -12.43 -14.47
N LYS A 157 -12.28 -12.93 -14.44
CA LYS A 157 -11.96 -14.37 -14.39
C LYS A 157 -12.67 -15.16 -13.28
N LEU A 158 -12.85 -14.57 -12.09
CA LEU A 158 -13.56 -15.23 -10.98
C LEU A 158 -15.06 -15.40 -11.29
N ALA A 159 -15.69 -14.38 -11.86
CA ALA A 159 -17.07 -14.47 -12.34
C ALA A 159 -17.18 -15.46 -13.51
N GLY A 160 -16.18 -15.51 -14.39
CA GLY A 160 -16.07 -16.52 -15.45
C GLY A 160 -16.05 -17.94 -14.89
N TRP A 161 -15.19 -18.20 -13.91
CA TRP A 161 -15.09 -19.50 -13.22
C TRP A 161 -16.42 -19.92 -12.59
N ALA A 162 -17.06 -19.04 -11.82
CA ALA A 162 -18.30 -19.38 -11.12
C ALA A 162 -19.50 -19.64 -12.05
N ARG A 163 -19.50 -19.11 -13.28
CA ARG A 163 -20.52 -19.44 -14.28
C ARG A 163 -20.27 -20.78 -14.99
N GLY A 164 -19.01 -21.24 -15.01
CA GLY A 164 -18.62 -22.52 -15.60
C GLY A 164 -18.57 -23.68 -14.61
N ALA A 165 -18.82 -23.41 -13.32
CA ALA A 165 -18.89 -24.38 -12.23
C ALA A 165 -20.32 -24.84 -11.95
#